data_AF-A0A2D0HJG8-F1
#
_entry.id   AF-A0A2D0HJG8-F1
#
_cell.length_a   1.000
_cell.length_b   1.000
_cell.length_c   1.000
_cell.angle_alpha   90.00
_cell.angle_beta   90.00
_cell.angle_gamma   90.00
#
_symmetry.space_group_name_H-M   'P 1'
#
loop_
_entity.id
_entity.type
_entity.pdbx_description
1 polymer ?
#
loop_
_entity_poly.entity_id
_entity_poly.type
_entity_poly.pdbx_seq_one_letter_code
_entity_poly.pdbx_strand_id
1 'polypeptide(L)' 'MRFQEVYYLLEAFGFEEKRSKGSHHSFRDSQGKTITVPKTGGQKVKGVYVQQIVELLNLEEWIDEDTEPEEPAD' A
#
# COMPACT_ATOMS: atom_id res chain seq x y z
N MET A 1 -2.03 9.24 5.81
CA MET A 1 -1.68 8.79 4.45
C MET A 1 -2.66 9.38 3.43
N ARG A 2 -2.15 9.97 2.36
CA ARG A 2 -2.94 10.46 1.23
C ARG A 2 -3.32 9.29 0.33
N PHE A 3 -4.48 9.37 -0.31
CA PHE A 3 -4.92 8.35 -1.28
C PHE A 3 -3.90 8.15 -2.40
N GLN A 4 -3.29 9.23 -2.88
CA GLN A 4 -2.31 9.17 -3.95
C GLN A 4 -1.03 8.38 -3.56
N GLU A 5 -0.63 8.43 -2.29
CA GLU A 5 0.50 7.62 -1.79
C GLU A 5 0.16 6.13 -1.81
N VAL A 6 -1.07 5.78 -1.41
CA VAL A 6 -1.59 4.41 -1.49
C VAL A 6 -1.71 3.95 -2.94
N TYR A 7 -2.17 4.83 -3.84
CA TYR A 7 -2.29 4.54 -5.26
C TYR A 7 -0.93 4.13 -5.86
N TYR A 8 0.09 4.96 -5.67
CA TYR A 8 1.42 4.67 -6.22
C TYR A 8 2.05 3.44 -5.59
N LEU A 9 1.84 3.22 -4.30
CA LEU A 9 2.29 1.99 -3.64
C LEU A 9 1.65 0.76 -4.30
N LEU A 10 0.33 0.76 -4.48
CA LEU A 10 -0.37 -0.35 -5.11
C LEU A 10 0.09 -0.58 -6.56
N GLU A 11 0.25 0.50 -7.34
CA GLU A 11 0.75 0.43 -8.72
C GLU A 11 2.17 -0.17 -8.78
N ALA A 12 3.06 0.21 -7.86
CA ALA A 12 4.41 -0.34 -7.77
C ALA A 12 4.43 -1.85 -7.45
N PHE A 13 3.41 -2.34 -6.74
CA PHE A 13 3.21 -3.77 -6.46
C PHE A 13 2.37 -4.49 -7.53
N GLY A 14 2.13 -3.85 -8.69
CA GLY A 14 1.45 -4.46 -9.82
C GLY A 14 -0.07 -4.50 -9.72
N PHE A 15 -0.66 -3.74 -8.80
CA PHE A 15 -2.11 -3.56 -8.74
C PHE A 15 -2.56 -2.45 -9.70
N GLU A 16 -3.60 -2.73 -10.47
CA GLU A 16 -4.22 -1.75 -11.36
C GLU A 16 -5.59 -1.34 -10.83
N GLU A 17 -5.94 -0.06 -10.92
CA GLU A 17 -7.28 0.40 -10.60
C GLU A 17 -8.29 -0.14 -11.64
N LYS A 18 -9.27 -0.92 -11.19
CA LYS A 18 -10.32 -1.48 -12.07
C LYS A 18 -11.62 -0.69 -11.99
N ARG A 19 -11.89 -0.03 -10.86
CA ARG A 19 -13.14 0.71 -10.66
C ARG A 19 -12.96 1.85 -9.67
N SER A 20 -13.47 3.01 -10.06
CA SER A 20 -13.72 4.14 -9.16
C SER A 20 -15.22 4.37 -9.03
N LYS A 21 -15.76 4.37 -7.80
CA LYS A 21 -17.14 4.80 -7.52
C LYS A 21 -17.16 5.69 -6.28
N GLY A 22 -17.25 7.00 -6.51
CA GLY A 22 -17.29 8.00 -5.46
C GLY A 22 -15.99 8.01 -4.65
N SER A 23 -16.09 7.71 -3.36
CA SER A 23 -14.92 7.58 -2.50
C SER A 23 -14.20 6.24 -2.62
N HIS A 24 -14.80 5.20 -3.20
CA HIS A 24 -14.23 3.84 -3.20
C HIS A 24 -13.50 3.57 -4.50
N HIS A 25 -12.24 3.15 -4.37
CA HIS A 25 -11.38 2.75 -5.48
C HIS A 25 -10.98 1.28 -5.31
N SER A 26 -11.28 0.45 -6.30
CA SER A 26 -10.96 -0.98 -6.28
C SER A 26 -9.81 -1.28 -7.22
N PHE A 27 -8.82 -2.00 -6.71
CA PHE A 27 -7.59 -2.37 -7.41
C PHE A 27 -7.50 -3.88 -7.53
N ARG A 28 -6.86 -4.36 -8.60
CA ARG A 28 -6.63 -5.79 -8.84
C ARG A 28 -5.27 -6.03 -9.48
N ASP A 29 -4.55 -7.04 -9.00
CA ASP A 29 -3.27 -7.48 -9.58
C ASP A 29 -3.46 -8.57 -10.65
N SER A 30 -2.35 -9.02 -11.26
CA SER A 30 -2.36 -10.08 -12.26
C SER A 30 -2.73 -11.46 -11.69
N GLN A 31 -2.55 -11.68 -10.39
CA GLN A 31 -2.89 -12.93 -9.68
C GLN A 31 -4.36 -12.97 -9.28
N GLY A 32 -5.12 -11.90 -9.49
CA GLY A 32 -6.53 -11.79 -9.15
C GLY A 32 -6.81 -11.25 -7.75
N LYS A 33 -5.77 -10.92 -6.97
CA LYS A 33 -5.89 -10.29 -5.66
C LYS A 33 -6.54 -8.93 -5.81
N THR A 34 -7.51 -8.63 -4.95
CA THR A 34 -8.32 -7.42 -5.06
C THR A 34 -8.35 -6.68 -3.72
N ILE A 35 -8.25 -5.35 -3.77
CA ILE A 35 -8.41 -4.49 -2.60
C ILE A 35 -9.28 -3.28 -2.94
N THR A 36 -10.11 -2.83 -1.99
CA THR A 36 -10.89 -1.59 -2.13
C THR A 36 -10.47 -0.58 -1.09
N VAL A 37 -10.04 0.59 -1.56
CA VAL A 37 -9.51 1.69 -0.76
C VAL A 37 -10.52 2.85 -0.77
N PRO A 38 -11.18 3.16 0.36
CA PRO A 38 -12.05 4.31 0.46
C PRO A 38 -11.28 5.59 0.81
N LYS A 39 -11.62 6.67 0.10
CA LYS A 39 -11.20 8.05 0.37
C LYS A 39 -12.09 8.69 1.44
N THR A 40 -11.50 9.06 2.56
CA THR A 40 -12.12 9.92 3.58
C THR A 40 -11.87 11.38 3.23
N GLY A 41 -12.94 12.18 3.19
CA GLY A 41 -12.87 13.60 2.79
C GLY A 41 -12.34 13.82 1.37
N GLY A 42 -12.47 12.82 0.49
CA GLY A 42 -11.99 12.88 -0.89
C GLY A 42 -10.48 12.73 -1.09
N GLN A 43 -9.67 12.70 -0.03
CA GLN A 43 -8.20 12.80 -0.13
C GLN A 43 -7.40 11.81 0.70
N LYS A 44 -7.92 11.35 1.85
CA LYS A 44 -7.16 10.55 2.83
C LYS A 44 -7.64 9.11 2.88
N VAL A 45 -6.81 8.19 3.36
CA VAL A 45 -7.18 6.80 3.64
C VAL A 45 -7.12 6.57 5.16
N LYS A 46 -8.10 5.85 5.72
CA LYS A 46 -8.10 5.54 7.17
C LYS A 46 -7.00 4.50 7.48
N GLY A 47 -6.42 4.58 8.67
CA GLY A 47 -5.33 3.69 9.10
C GLY A 47 -5.65 2.20 9.00
N VAL A 48 -6.89 1.79 9.28
CA VAL A 48 -7.33 0.39 9.13
C VAL A 48 -7.13 -0.15 7.71
N TYR A 49 -7.35 0.67 6.67
CA TYR A 49 -7.10 0.24 5.29
C TYR A 49 -5.61 0.24 4.95
N VAL A 50 -4.82 1.12 5.58
CA VAL A 50 -3.37 1.11 5.44
C VAL A 50 -2.78 -0.17 6.05
N GLN A 51 -3.25 -0.57 7.23
CA GLN A 51 -2.86 -1.84 7.87
C GLN A 51 -3.21 -3.04 6.98
N GLN A 52 -4.43 -3.07 6.44
CA GLN A 52 -4.82 -4.10 5.47
C GLN A 52 -3.89 -4.13 4.25
N ILE A 53 -3.45 -2.97 3.73
CA ILE A 53 -2.50 -2.92 2.61
C ILE A 53 -1.14 -3.47 3.02
N VAL A 54 -0.65 -3.15 4.23
CA VAL A 54 0.62 -3.67 4.76
C VAL A 54 0.60 -5.19 4.86
N GLU A 55 -0.45 -5.76 5.47
CA GLU A 55 -0.65 -7.22 5.55
C GLU A 55 -0.80 -7.84 4.14
N LEU A 56 -1.58 -7.19 3.27
CA LEU A 56 -1.82 -7.66 1.92
C LEU A 56 -0.52 -7.74 1.12
N LEU A 57 0.33 -6.73 1.21
CA LEU A 57 1.59 -6.65 0.48
C LEU A 57 2.75 -7.31 1.23
N ASN A 58 2.50 -7.86 2.43
CA ASN A 58 3.49 -8.48 3.30
C ASN A 58 4.70 -7.58 3.57
N LEU A 59 4.44 -6.28 3.82
CA LEU A 59 5.49 -5.27 4.01
C LEU A 59 6.19 -5.34 5.36
N GLU A 60 5.67 -6.13 6.30
CA GLU A 60 6.28 -6.31 7.62
C GLU A 60 7.62 -7.06 7.54
N GLU A 61 7.79 -7.95 6.55
CA GLU A 61 9.05 -8.69 6.31
C GLU A 61 10.12 -7.86 5.57
N TRP A 62 9.80 -6.65 5.09
CA TRP A 62 10.72 -5.80 4.32
C TRP A 62 11.64 -4.91 5.19
N ILE A 63 11.50 -4.95 6.52
CA ILE A 63 12.22 -4.04 7.42
C ILE A 63 13.58 -4.61 7.87
N ASP A 64 13.84 -5.90 7.70
CA ASP A 64 15.00 -6.57 8.30
C ASP A 64 16.24 -6.73 7.39
N GLU A 65 16.22 -6.34 6.11
CA GLU A 65 17.31 -6.65 5.17
C GLU A 65 18.19 -5.46 4.71
N ASP A 66 17.93 -4.22 5.16
CA ASP A 66 18.66 -3.02 4.71
C ASP A 66 19.24 -2.16 5.86
N THR A 67 19.57 -2.79 6.98
CA THR A 67 20.42 -2.15 8.01
C THR A 67 21.65 -3.02 8.20
N GLU A 68 22.64 -2.86 7.33
CA GLU A 68 24.02 -3.19 7.68
C GLU A 68 24.44 -2.24 8.81
N PRO A 69 24.72 -2.71 10.04
CA PRO A 69 25.36 -1.87 11.02
C PRO A 69 26.79 -1.63 10.54
N GLU A 70 27.09 -0.41 10.10
CA GLU A 70 28.49 -0.01 9.93
C GLU A 70 29.17 -0.10 11.29
N GLU A 71 30.02 -1.12 11.47
CA GLU A 71 30.87 -1.24 12.65
C GLU A 71 31.80 -0.02 12.72
N PRO A 72 31.81 0.74 13.83
CA PRO A 72 32.84 1.75 14.03
C PRO A 72 34.17 1.03 14.27
N ALA A 73 35.12 1.22 13.36
CA ALA A 73 36.50 0.80 13.55
C ALA A 73 37.17 1.64 14.65
N ASP A 74 37.73 0.97 15.66
CA ASP A 74 38.81 1.48 16.53
C ASP A 74 39.88 0.40 16.71
#